data_AF-A0A2B4S6M3-F1
#
_entry.id   AF-A0A2B4S6M3-F1
#
_cell.length_a   1.000
_cell.length_b   1.000
_cell.length_c   1.000
_cell.angle_alpha   90.00
_cell.angle_beta   90.00
_cell.angle_gamma   90.00
#
_symmetry.space_group_name_H-M   'P 1'
#
loop_
_entity.id
_entity.type
_entity.pdbx_description
1 polymer ?
#
loop_
_entity_poly.entity_id
_entity_poly.type
_entity_poly.pdbx_seq_one_letter_code
_entity_poly.pdbx_strand_id
1 'polypeptide(L)'
;MKGDSIANVHLGFLQHRHKYEIQLNIPIFPASTSLTPIINTPFIAVGNVNSPGDGKAHEVTLELDAHKEGLLRDKFVLKNEAGEEFVIVIHARVLGSHKGTPMLKEGIRCIYHEKDEEEDHSDWQGFD
;
A
#
# COMPACT_ATOMS: atom_id res chain seq x y z
N MET A 1 1.26 19.56 -22.73
CA MET A 1 0.30 19.65 -21.61
C MET A 1 1.04 19.09 -20.41
N LYS A 2 1.40 19.91 -19.42
CA LYS A 2 2.08 19.47 -18.19
C LYS A 2 1.07 18.66 -17.39
N GLY A 3 1.12 17.35 -17.51
CA GLY A 3 0.12 16.47 -16.92
C GLY A 3 0.50 16.13 -15.49
N ASP A 4 -0.06 16.86 -14.53
CA ASP A 4 -0.25 16.34 -13.18
C ASP A 4 -1.13 15.09 -13.29
N SER A 5 -0.49 13.94 -13.44
CA SER A 5 -1.18 12.68 -13.69
C SER A 5 -1.40 12.01 -12.33
N ILE A 6 -2.65 12.08 -11.86
CA ILE A 6 -3.06 11.49 -10.60
C ILE A 6 -3.58 10.07 -10.85
N ALA A 7 -2.94 9.06 -10.27
CA ALA A 7 -3.41 7.69 -10.29
C ALA A 7 -4.03 7.31 -8.94
N ASN A 8 -5.25 6.77 -8.97
CA ASN A 8 -5.95 6.30 -7.77
C ASN A 8 -5.87 4.78 -7.68
N VAL A 9 -5.29 4.26 -6.61
CA VAL A 9 -5.12 2.84 -6.35
C VAL A 9 -6.01 2.44 -5.18
N HIS A 10 -6.92 1.49 -5.40
CA HIS A 10 -7.83 1.01 -4.38
C HIS A 10 -7.41 -0.36 -3.87
N LEU A 11 -6.95 -0.43 -2.63
CA LEU A 11 -6.44 -1.66 -2.00
C LEU A 11 -7.55 -2.56 -1.42
N GLY A 12 -8.77 -2.03 -1.26
CA GLY A 12 -9.87 -2.77 -0.65
C GLY A 12 -9.84 -2.66 0.87
N PHE A 13 -9.82 -3.79 1.57
CA PHE A 13 -9.94 -3.85 3.02
C PHE A 13 -8.64 -4.34 3.66
N LEU A 14 -8.06 -3.51 4.53
CA LEU A 14 -6.86 -3.81 5.30
C LEU A 14 -7.21 -3.92 6.79
N GLN A 15 -6.28 -4.43 7.58
CA GLN A 15 -6.38 -4.52 9.04
C GLN A 15 -5.51 -3.44 9.71
N HIS A 16 -6.03 -2.81 10.75
CA HIS A 16 -5.31 -1.80 11.56
C HIS A 16 -4.08 -2.40 12.24
N ARG A 17 -3.00 -1.62 12.41
CA ARG A 17 -1.71 -2.06 13.00
C ARG A 17 -1.01 -3.21 12.26
N HIS A 18 -1.33 -3.36 10.99
CA HIS A 18 -0.62 -4.29 10.10
C HIS A 18 0.21 -3.52 9.08
N LYS A 19 1.27 -4.15 8.61
CA LYS A 19 2.07 -3.68 7.46
C LYS A 19 1.84 -4.58 6.27
N TYR A 20 1.68 -3.97 5.11
CA TYR A 20 1.38 -4.66 3.86
C TYR A 20 2.46 -4.36 2.83
N GLU A 21 2.97 -5.40 2.18
CA GLU A 21 3.66 -5.28 0.89
C GLU A 21 2.59 -5.24 -0.20
N ILE A 22 2.71 -4.28 -1.12
CA ILE A 22 1.78 -4.05 -2.21
C ILE A 22 2.58 -3.97 -3.51
N GLN A 23 2.23 -4.85 -4.44
CA GLN A 23 2.68 -4.85 -5.82
C GLN A 23 1.56 -4.29 -6.69
N LEU A 24 1.86 -3.23 -7.43
CA LEU A 24 0.86 -2.51 -8.22
C LEU A 24 1.44 -2.10 -9.58
N ASN A 25 0.60 -2.20 -10.61
CA ASN A 25 0.94 -1.77 -11.97
C ASN A 25 0.30 -0.41 -12.25
N ILE A 26 1.12 0.62 -12.41
CA ILE A 26 0.65 1.99 -12.65
C ILE A 26 0.82 2.33 -14.14
N PRO A 27 -0.25 2.64 -14.86
CA PRO A 27 -0.16 3.11 -16.25
C PRO A 27 0.33 4.57 -16.27
N ILE A 28 1.64 4.76 -16.29
CA ILE A 28 2.28 6.07 -16.32
C ILE A 28 2.68 6.40 -17.76
N PHE A 29 2.19 7.55 -18.25
CA PHE A 29 2.48 8.05 -19.59
C PHE A 29 3.07 9.46 -19.51
N PRO A 30 4.12 9.79 -20.30
CA PRO A 30 4.82 8.94 -21.27
C PRO A 30 5.67 7.85 -20.60
N ALA A 31 6.01 6.80 -21.37
CA ALA A 31 6.84 5.66 -20.97
C ALA A 31 8.21 6.12 -20.49
N SER A 32 8.28 6.55 -19.23
CA SER A 32 9.50 7.02 -18.60
C SER A 32 10.32 5.80 -18.21
N THR A 33 11.56 5.70 -18.65
CA THR A 33 12.40 4.53 -18.34
C THR A 33 12.67 4.40 -16.85
N SER A 34 12.80 5.54 -16.16
CA SER A 34 13.12 5.64 -14.74
C SER A 34 12.16 6.56 -14.00
N LEU A 35 11.74 6.13 -12.81
CA LEU A 35 10.86 6.89 -11.92
C LEU A 35 11.44 6.85 -10.51
N THR A 36 11.63 8.02 -9.92
CA THR A 36 12.15 8.17 -8.57
C THR A 36 11.00 8.47 -7.60
N PRO A 37 10.83 7.70 -6.51
CA PRO A 37 9.82 7.99 -5.50
C PRO A 37 10.22 9.18 -4.62
N ILE A 38 9.26 10.08 -4.39
CA ILE A 38 9.33 11.18 -3.45
C ILE A 38 8.29 10.91 -2.36
N ILE A 39 8.77 10.55 -1.18
CA ILE A 39 7.96 10.09 -0.05
C ILE A 39 7.95 11.16 1.04
N ASN A 40 6.76 11.67 1.36
CA ASN A 40 6.56 12.71 2.37
C ASN A 40 5.78 12.20 3.60
N THR A 41 5.72 10.89 3.79
CA THR A 41 4.97 10.23 4.87
C THR A 41 5.80 9.08 5.45
N PRO A 42 5.78 8.87 6.78
CA PRO A 42 6.48 7.73 7.38
C PRO A 42 5.77 6.39 7.17
N PHE A 43 4.52 6.40 6.69
CA PHE A 43 3.66 5.21 6.60
C PHE A 43 3.77 4.48 5.26
N ILE A 44 4.56 5.00 4.31
CA ILE A 44 4.80 4.39 3.00
C ILE A 44 6.30 4.29 2.80
N ALA A 45 6.77 3.11 2.39
CA ALA A 45 8.11 2.94 1.87
C ALA A 45 8.02 2.35 0.46
N VAL A 46 8.49 3.07 -0.56
CA VAL A 46 8.54 2.53 -1.93
C VAL A 46 9.88 1.82 -2.11
N GLY A 47 9.81 0.53 -2.41
CA GLY A 47 10.98 -0.34 -2.57
C GLY A 47 11.51 -0.34 -3.99
N ASN A 48 10.76 -0.92 -4.93
CA ASN A 48 11.19 -1.10 -6.31
C ASN A 48 10.20 -0.45 -7.28
N VAL A 49 10.73 0.19 -8.33
CA VAL A 49 9.96 0.76 -9.43
C VAL A 49 10.58 0.27 -10.74
N ASN A 50 9.94 -0.71 -11.35
CA ASN A 50 10.38 -1.33 -12.59
C ASN A 50 9.54 -0.83 -13.77
N SER A 51 10.20 -0.55 -14.90
CA SER A 51 9.55 -0.35 -16.19
C SER A 51 9.64 -1.66 -16.98
N PRO A 52 8.59 -2.51 -17.02
CA PRO A 52 8.54 -3.58 -18.01
C PRO A 52 8.69 -2.94 -19.39
N GLY A 53 9.71 -3.33 -20.14
CA GLY A 53 10.15 -2.69 -21.39
C GLY A 53 9.12 -2.60 -22.52
N ASP A 54 7.87 -3.01 -22.29
CA ASP A 54 6.69 -2.79 -23.13
C ASP A 54 6.14 -1.35 -23.02
N GLY A 55 6.60 -0.56 -22.05
CA GLY A 55 6.32 0.89 -21.95
C GLY A 55 4.88 1.26 -21.62
N LYS A 56 4.05 0.29 -21.22
CA LYS A 56 2.61 0.49 -20.93
C LYS A 56 2.29 0.75 -19.45
N ALA A 57 3.12 0.24 -18.54
CA ALA A 57 2.91 0.36 -17.11
C ALA A 57 4.25 0.26 -16.37
N HIS A 58 4.28 0.74 -15.13
CA HIS A 58 5.36 0.55 -14.18
C HIS A 58 4.90 -0.35 -13.06
N GLU A 59 5.70 -1.37 -12.77
CA GLU A 59 5.49 -2.22 -11.61
C GLU A 59 6.16 -1.56 -10.41
N VAL A 60 5.37 -1.25 -9.40
CA VAL A 60 5.82 -0.61 -8.16
C VAL A 60 5.54 -1.54 -7.00
N THR A 61 6.58 -1.80 -6.21
CA THR A 61 6.50 -2.52 -4.93
C THR A 61 6.70 -1.53 -3.80
N LEU A 62 5.75 -1.50 -2.86
CA LEU A 62 5.80 -0.62 -1.70
C LEU A 62 5.29 -1.31 -0.43
N GLU A 63 5.76 -0.84 0.72
CA GLU A 63 5.25 -1.18 2.03
C GLU A 63 4.32 -0.08 2.53
N LEU A 64 3.18 -0.46 3.10
CA LEU A 64 2.18 0.43 3.67
C LEU A 64 1.84 0.03 5.10
N ASP A 65 1.95 1.00 6.01
CA ASP A 65 1.48 0.90 7.38
C ASP A 65 0.00 1.30 7.47
N ALA A 66 -0.87 0.36 7.84
CA ALA A 66 -2.29 0.61 8.09
C ALA A 66 -2.51 1.31 9.44
N HIS A 67 -2.06 2.56 9.51
CA HIS A 67 -1.89 3.35 10.74
C HIS A 67 -3.17 4.02 11.26
N LYS A 68 -4.27 3.97 10.50
CA LYS A 68 -5.53 4.64 10.86
C LYS A 68 -6.73 3.79 10.46
N GLU A 69 -7.63 3.55 11.42
CA GLU A 69 -8.91 2.88 11.17
C GLU A 69 -9.85 3.71 10.28
N GLY A 70 -10.74 3.02 9.56
CA GLY A 70 -11.72 3.64 8.67
C GLY A 70 -11.18 3.88 7.26
N LEU A 71 -11.41 5.06 6.69
CA LEU A 71 -10.94 5.38 5.34
C LEU A 71 -9.49 5.90 5.42
N LEU A 72 -8.56 5.11 4.89
CA LEU A 72 -7.16 5.47 4.72
C LEU A 72 -6.94 6.05 3.32
N ARG A 73 -6.34 7.23 3.27
CA ARG A 73 -5.99 7.92 2.03
C ARG A 73 -4.60 8.53 2.14
N ASP A 74 -3.60 7.75 1.72
CA ASP A 74 -2.23 8.23 1.63
C ASP A 74 -1.83 8.52 0.19
N LYS A 75 -0.75 9.27 0.02
CA LYS A 75 -0.22 9.59 -1.30
C LYS A 75 1.29 9.67 -1.29
N PHE A 76 1.87 9.35 -2.43
CA PHE A 76 3.28 9.58 -2.73
C PHE A 76 3.42 10.06 -4.17
N VAL A 77 4.60 10.57 -4.52
CA VAL A 77 4.87 11.08 -5.87
C VAL A 77 5.95 10.23 -6.52
N LEU A 78 5.79 9.92 -7.79
CA LEU A 78 6.83 9.39 -8.65
C LEU A 78 7.27 10.50 -9.59
N LYS A 79 8.57 10.72 -9.72
CA LYS A 79 9.13 11.77 -10.58
C LYS A 79 9.96 11.14 -11.69
N ASN A 80 9.75 11.57 -12.93
CA ASN A 80 10.57 11.11 -14.05
C ASN A 80 11.81 12.00 -14.27
N GLU A 81 12.67 11.57 -15.19
CA GLU A 81 13.89 12.29 -15.59
C GLU A 81 13.60 13.67 -16.20
N ALA A 82 12.44 13.84 -16.84
CA ALA A 82 11.99 15.13 -17.38
C ALA A 82 11.47 16.11 -16.31
N GLY A 83 11.39 15.65 -15.05
CA GLY A 83 10.90 16.43 -13.92
C GLY A 83 9.38 16.49 -13.80
N GLU A 84 8.65 15.66 -14.56
CA GLU A 84 7.21 15.47 -14.43
C GLU A 84 6.90 14.63 -13.19
N GLU A 85 5.81 15.00 -12.50
CA GLU A 85 5.40 14.42 -11.24
C GLU A 85 4.08 13.67 -11.41
N PHE A 86 4.06 12.42 -10.94
CA PHE A 86 2.93 11.51 -10.99
C PHE A 86 2.48 11.25 -9.56
N VAL A 87 1.28 11.71 -9.22
CA VAL A 87 0.75 11.59 -7.86
C VAL A 87 -0.01 10.29 -7.74
N ILE A 88 0.48 9.38 -6.89
CA ILE A 88 -0.19 8.12 -6.61
C ILE A 88 -0.96 8.26 -5.31
N VAL A 89 -2.26 8.04 -5.36
CA VAL A 89 -3.15 8.13 -4.19
C VAL A 89 -3.67 6.74 -3.86
N ILE A 90 -3.31 6.25 -2.69
CA ILE A 90 -3.70 4.96 -2.14
C ILE A 90 -4.99 5.14 -1.35
N HIS A 91 -6.00 4.34 -1.66
CA HIS A 91 -7.27 4.27 -0.94
C HIS A 91 -7.45 2.88 -0.36
N ALA A 92 -7.70 2.81 0.94
CA ALA A 92 -8.02 1.56 1.63
C ALA A 92 -9.07 1.80 2.71
N ARG A 93 -9.82 0.75 3.04
CA ARG A 93 -10.65 0.71 4.24
C ARG A 93 -9.98 -0.16 5.29
N VAL A 94 -9.53 0.45 6.37
CA VAL A 94 -8.84 -0.22 7.47
C VAL A 94 -9.86 -0.64 8.52
N LEU A 95 -9.96 -1.94 8.74
CA LEU A 95 -10.78 -2.58 9.75
C LEU A 95 -10.02 -2.62 11.08
N GLY A 96 -10.72 -2.40 12.20
CA GLY A 96 -10.14 -2.60 13.53
C GLY A 96 -10.00 -4.10 13.87
N SER A 97 -9.14 -4.42 14.84
CA SER A 97 -8.77 -5.80 15.25
C SER A 97 -9.95 -6.77 15.31
N HIS A 98 -11.09 -6.35 15.87
CA HIS A 98 -12.25 -7.22 16.11
C HIS A 98 -13.38 -7.10 15.06
N LYS A 99 -13.11 -6.52 13.88
CA LYS A 99 -14.14 -6.24 12.86
C LYS A 99 -14.14 -7.22 11.67
N GLY A 100 -13.41 -8.33 11.78
CA GLY A 100 -13.39 -9.43 10.80
C GLY A 100 -12.05 -9.58 10.08
N THR A 101 -12.01 -10.48 9.09
CA THR A 101 -10.80 -10.79 8.31
C THR A 101 -10.64 -9.81 7.14
N PRO A 102 -9.46 -9.21 6.92
CA PRO A 102 -9.24 -8.31 5.80
C PRO A 102 -9.38 -9.04 4.46
N MET A 103 -9.97 -8.37 3.47
CA MET A 103 -10.09 -8.87 2.10
C MET A 103 -9.01 -8.23 1.23
N LEU A 104 -7.86 -8.91 1.14
CA LEU A 104 -6.72 -8.45 0.36
C LEU A 104 -6.95 -8.71 -1.14
N LYS A 105 -6.65 -7.70 -1.95
CA LYS A 105 -6.61 -7.85 -3.41
C LYS A 105 -5.34 -8.57 -3.85
N GLU A 106 -5.33 -9.03 -5.09
CA GLU A 106 -4.14 -9.56 -5.74
C GLU A 106 -2.98 -8.54 -5.68
N GLY A 107 -1.77 -9.03 -5.42
CA GLY A 107 -0.58 -8.20 -5.22
C GLY A 107 -0.44 -7.60 -3.82
N ILE A 108 -1.38 -7.82 -2.89
CA ILE A 108 -1.30 -7.31 -1.51
C ILE A 108 -1.04 -8.45 -0.54
N ARG A 109 0.02 -8.32 0.27
CA ARG A 109 0.41 -9.30 1.27
C ARG A 109 0.66 -8.65 2.63
N CYS A 110 0.08 -9.21 3.68
CA CYS A 110 0.44 -8.83 5.05
C CYS A 110 1.84 -9.37 5.36
N ILE A 111 2.78 -8.47 5.68
CA ILE A 111 4.17 -8.80 6.02
C ILE A 111 4.46 -8.69 7.52
N TYR A 112 3.66 -7.90 8.24
CA TYR A 112 3.74 -7.76 9.69
C TYR A 112 2.37 -7.46 10.27
N HIS A 113 2.11 -7.95 11.48
CA HIS A 113 0.99 -7.54 12.29
C HIS A 113 1.45 -7.41 13.74
N GLU A 114 1.04 -6.34 14.41
CA GLU A 114 1.21 -6.21 15.85
C GLU A 114 0.31 -7.24 16.53
N LYS A 115 0.87 -8.10 17.40
CA LYS A 115 0.06 -9.01 18.21
C LYS A 115 -0.63 -8.19 19.28
N ASP A 116 -1.97 -8.23 19.33
CA ASP A 116 -2.70 -7.72 20.47
C ASP A 116 -2.29 -8.55 21.71
N GLU A 117 -1.92 -7.90 22.82
CA GLU A 117 -1.44 -8.55 24.06
C GLU A 117 -2.52 -9.34 24.82
N GLU A 118 -3.68 -9.61 24.21
CA GLU A 118 -4.83 -10.24 24.87
C GLU A 118 -5.30 -11.53 24.17
N GLU A 119 -4.42 -12.53 24.00
CA GLU A 119 -4.85 -13.90 23.64
C GLU A 119 -4.08 -14.99 24.42
N ASP A 120 -3.92 -14.82 25.74
CA ASP A 120 -3.46 -15.90 26.62
C ASP A 120 -4.27 -16.01 27.92
N HIS A 121 -5.59 -15.81 27.84
CA HIS A 121 -6.51 -16.31 28.87
C HIS A 121 -7.28 -17.53 28.34
N SER A 122 -6.53 -18.62 28.08
CA SER A 122 -7.16 -19.93 28.04
C SER A 122 -7.58 -20.31 29.46
N ASP A 123 -8.80 -19.93 29.85
CA ASP A 123 -9.49 -20.40 31.06
C ASP A 123 -9.91 -21.88 30.92
N TRP A 124 -8.99 -22.75 30.49
CA TRP A 124 -9.17 -24.19 30.50
C TRP A 124 -9.06 -24.69 31.95
N GLN A 125 -10.21 -24.93 32.59
CA GLN A 125 -10.24 -25.46 33.97
C GLN A 125 -10.13 -27.00 34.06
N GLY A 126 -9.86 -27.70 32.95
CA GLY A 126 -9.82 -29.17 32.93
C GLY A 126 -11.20 -29.79 33.18
N PHE A 127 -11.33 -31.11 32.98
CA PHE A 127 -12.52 -31.86 33.37
C PHE A 127 -12.23 -32.59 34.70
N ASP A 128 -13.18 -32.49 35.63
CA ASP A 128 -13.23 -33.22 36.91
C ASP A 128 -13.37 -34.74 36.71
#